data_AF-I7IVG7-F1
#
_entry.id   AF-I7IVG7-F1
#
_cell.length_a   1.000
_cell.length_b   1.000
_cell.length_c   1.000
_cell.angle_alpha   90.00
_cell.angle_beta   90.00
_cell.angle_gamma   90.00
#
_symmetry.space_group_name_H-M   'P 1'
#
loop_
_entity.id
_entity.type
_entity.pdbx_description
1 polymer ?
#
loop_
_entity_poly.entity_id
_entity_poly.type
_entity_poly.pdbx_seq_one_letter_code
_entity_poly.pdbx_strand_id
1 'polypeptide(L)'
;MRTRNRILFISILIILIGLLGGFSLIRHAHTPDFINLYFDSNLISLYIEPFFFILTTAEIVWLNPIRNYAIIRNQNHKILTKLIALIILNWLLLYTSLLLPFMFLNKPFFILGKINDGIFIVLIHIFIVLILSLLLIKVYESSNPYFLLFLVILIITTYHFSIEKRILLPLYSQFFDPLWRAKHHIYG
;
A
#
# COMPACT_ATOMS: atom_id res chain seq x y z
N MET A 1 -12.85 18.71 18.82
CA MET A 1 -13.52 17.38 18.86
C MET A 1 -13.65 16.73 17.48
N ARG A 2 -14.02 17.45 16.41
CA ARG A 2 -14.33 16.88 15.08
C ARG A 2 -13.15 16.23 14.33
N THR A 3 -11.93 16.74 14.45
CA THR A 3 -10.73 16.21 13.77
C THR A 3 -10.19 14.92 14.37
N ARG A 4 -10.15 14.81 15.70
CA ARG A 4 -9.72 13.57 16.39
C ARG A 4 -10.61 12.38 16.04
N ASN A 5 -11.93 12.57 16.06
CA ASN A 5 -12.88 11.50 15.73
C ASN A 5 -12.77 11.06 14.27
N ARG A 6 -12.43 11.98 13.36
CA ARG A 6 -12.19 11.66 11.94
C ARG A 6 -10.92 10.84 11.73
N ILE A 7 -9.82 11.21 12.38
CA ILE A 7 -8.57 10.44 12.33
C ILE A 7 -8.80 9.03 12.86
N LEU A 8 -9.45 8.90 14.01
CA LEU A 8 -9.81 7.59 14.58
C LEU A 8 -10.68 6.78 13.62
N PHE A 9 -11.68 7.40 13.00
CA PHE A 9 -12.55 6.74 12.04
C PHE A 9 -11.75 6.22 10.82
N ILE A 10 -10.84 7.02 10.26
CA ILE A 10 -10.00 6.60 9.15
C ILE A 10 -9.06 5.45 9.56
N SER A 11 -8.42 5.54 10.72
CA SER A 11 -7.57 4.45 11.21
C SER A 11 -8.36 3.14 11.40
N ILE A 12 -9.59 3.20 11.90
CA ILE A 12 -10.47 2.03 12.02
C ILE A 12 -10.83 1.49 10.62
N LEU A 13 -11.17 2.37 9.68
CA LEU A 13 -11.49 1.99 8.31
C LEU A 13 -10.30 1.28 7.64
N ILE A 14 -9.09 1.80 7.83
CA ILE A 14 -7.84 1.20 7.34
C ILE A 14 -7.66 -0.22 7.89
N ILE A 15 -7.87 -0.41 9.19
CA ILE A 15 -7.75 -1.73 9.82
C ILE A 15 -8.79 -2.69 9.24
N LEU A 16 -10.04 -2.25 9.06
CA LEU A 16 -11.09 -3.08 8.47
C LEU A 16 -10.76 -3.49 7.03
N ILE A 17 -10.25 -2.56 6.23
CA ILE A 17 -9.85 -2.83 4.84
C ILE A 17 -8.68 -3.80 4.80
N GLY A 18 -7.67 -3.61 5.65
CA GLY A 18 -6.53 -4.53 5.73
C GLY A 18 -6.96 -5.93 6.14
N LEU A 19 -7.82 -6.07 7.16
CA LEU A 19 -8.36 -7.37 7.58
C LEU A 19 -9.19 -8.04 6.47
N LEU A 20 -10.14 -7.31 5.86
CA LEU A 20 -10.96 -7.84 4.77
C LEU A 20 -10.10 -8.22 3.56
N GLY A 21 -9.09 -7.41 3.24
CA GLY A 21 -8.09 -7.70 2.23
C GLY A 21 -7.36 -9.01 2.54
N GLY A 22 -6.76 -9.14 3.73
CA GLY A 22 -6.05 -10.34 4.15
C GLY A 22 -6.92 -11.61 4.13
N PHE A 23 -8.16 -11.55 4.64
CA PHE A 23 -9.09 -12.68 4.56
C PHE A 23 -9.50 -13.02 3.13
N SER A 24 -9.73 -12.02 2.29
CA SER A 24 -10.06 -12.21 0.87
C SER A 24 -8.91 -12.90 0.13
N LEU A 25 -7.67 -12.47 0.38
CA LEU A 25 -6.47 -13.08 -0.18
C LEU A 25 -6.36 -14.56 0.20
N ILE A 26 -6.51 -14.88 1.49
CA ILE A 26 -6.45 -16.27 1.95
C ILE A 26 -7.56 -17.13 1.34
N ARG A 27 -8.76 -16.58 1.16
CA ARG A 27 -9.91 -17.32 0.60
C ARG A 27 -9.72 -17.66 -0.88
N HIS A 28 -9.09 -16.79 -1.66
CA HIS A 28 -8.86 -16.98 -3.09
C HIS A 28 -7.47 -17.58 -3.40
N ALA A 29 -6.76 -18.02 -2.36
CA ALA A 29 -5.44 -18.63 -2.47
C ALA A 29 -5.50 -20.03 -3.08
N HIS A 30 -5.01 -20.19 -4.31
CA HIS A 30 -4.69 -21.52 -4.85
C HIS A 30 -3.41 -22.09 -4.22
N THR A 31 -2.46 -21.22 -3.85
CA THR A 31 -1.27 -21.59 -3.08
C THR A 31 -1.18 -20.71 -1.83
N PRO A 32 -0.75 -21.25 -0.67
CA PRO A 32 -0.69 -20.49 0.57
C PRO A 32 0.44 -19.45 0.63
N ASP A 33 1.19 -19.24 -0.46
CA ASP A 33 2.32 -18.31 -0.49
C ASP A 33 1.84 -16.85 -0.49
N PHE A 34 2.28 -16.09 0.51
CA PHE A 34 1.94 -14.68 0.67
C PHE A 34 2.36 -13.86 -0.55
N ILE A 35 3.48 -14.16 -1.19
CA ILE A 35 3.93 -13.39 -2.36
C ILE A 35 2.98 -13.58 -3.52
N ASN A 36 2.55 -14.82 -3.76
CA ASN A 36 1.58 -15.11 -4.80
C ASN A 36 0.27 -14.36 -4.54
N LEU A 37 -0.19 -14.40 -3.29
CA LEU A 37 -1.42 -13.75 -2.89
C LEU A 37 -1.33 -12.23 -2.95
N TYR A 38 -0.25 -11.67 -2.44
CA TYR A 38 -0.06 -10.24 -2.30
C TYR A 38 0.12 -9.58 -3.68
N PHE A 39 0.93 -10.19 -4.55
CA PHE A 39 1.30 -9.59 -5.83
C PHE A 39 0.51 -10.12 -7.01
N ASP A 40 0.12 -11.39 -7.06
CA ASP A 40 -0.52 -11.94 -8.26
C ASP A 40 -2.03 -11.64 -8.32
N SER A 41 -2.72 -11.64 -7.18
CA SER A 41 -4.18 -11.42 -7.10
C SER A 41 -4.66 -10.04 -7.60
N ASN A 42 -3.74 -9.10 -7.84
CA ASN A 42 -3.97 -7.69 -8.17
C ASN A 42 -4.85 -6.93 -7.16
N LEU A 43 -5.37 -7.58 -6.11
CA LEU A 43 -6.34 -7.02 -5.18
C LEU A 43 -5.73 -5.82 -4.44
N ILE A 44 -4.48 -5.98 -4.01
CA ILE A 44 -3.78 -4.95 -3.27
C ILE A 44 -3.38 -3.79 -4.17
N SER A 45 -2.73 -4.09 -5.29
CA SER A 45 -2.16 -3.09 -6.20
C SER A 45 -3.22 -2.29 -6.98
N LEU A 46 -4.35 -2.90 -7.35
CA LEU A 46 -5.42 -2.22 -8.10
C LEU A 46 -6.47 -1.57 -7.21
N TYR A 47 -6.72 -2.10 -6.01
CA TYR A 47 -7.82 -1.62 -5.17
C TYR A 47 -7.35 -1.05 -3.84
N ILE A 48 -6.62 -1.81 -3.02
CA ILE A 48 -6.27 -1.37 -1.66
C ILE A 48 -5.33 -0.16 -1.69
N GLU A 49 -4.25 -0.22 -2.46
CA GLU A 49 -3.26 0.86 -2.52
C GLU A 49 -3.81 2.15 -3.14
N PRO A 50 -4.49 2.13 -4.30
CA PRO A 50 -5.13 3.34 -4.85
C PRO A 50 -6.15 3.94 -3.88
N PHE A 51 -6.94 3.10 -3.21
CA PHE A 51 -7.87 3.56 -2.18
C PHE A 51 -7.15 4.25 -1.02
N PHE A 52 -6.00 3.72 -0.61
CA PHE A 52 -5.17 4.32 0.44
C PHE A 52 -4.59 5.67 0.03
N PHE A 53 -4.13 5.80 -1.21
CA PHE A 53 -3.67 7.09 -1.74
C PHE A 53 -4.80 8.12 -1.80
N ILE A 54 -6.03 7.69 -2.13
CA ILE A 54 -7.23 8.55 -2.08
C ILE A 54 -7.49 9.02 -0.64
N LEU A 55 -7.49 8.10 0.34
CA LEU A 55 -7.69 8.46 1.75
C LEU A 55 -6.62 9.43 2.25
N THR A 56 -5.36 9.16 1.94
CA THR A 56 -4.22 10.02 2.29
C THR A 56 -4.39 11.42 1.71
N THR A 57 -4.77 11.50 0.43
CA THR A 57 -5.04 12.79 -0.24
C THR A 57 -6.21 13.52 0.41
N ALA A 58 -7.29 12.81 0.75
CA ALA A 58 -8.45 13.39 1.42
C ALA A 58 -8.08 13.97 2.80
N GLU A 59 -7.29 13.25 3.60
CA GLU A 59 -6.77 13.73 4.89
C GLU A 59 -5.99 15.04 4.73
N ILE A 60 -5.14 15.13 3.72
CA ILE A 60 -4.31 16.32 3.45
C ILE A 60 -5.17 17.48 2.97
N VAL A 61 -6.08 17.25 2.01
CA VAL A 61 -6.99 18.28 1.47
C VAL A 61 -7.89 18.86 2.56
N TRP A 62 -8.31 18.06 3.54
CA TRP A 62 -9.10 18.56 4.66
C TRP A 62 -8.36 19.54 5.56
N LEU A 63 -7.02 19.56 5.54
CA LEU A 63 -6.20 20.50 6.30
C LEU A 63 -5.92 21.79 5.52
N ASN A 64 -6.14 21.82 4.19
CA ASN A 64 -5.93 23.01 3.36
C ASN A 64 -6.64 24.28 3.87
N PRO A 65 -7.89 24.24 4.38
CA PRO A 65 -8.55 25.44 4.90
C PRO A 65 -7.81 26.09 6.08
N ILE A 66 -7.03 25.31 6.84
CA ILE A 66 -6.28 25.79 8.01
C ILE A 66 -4.88 26.28 7.62
N ARG A 67 -4.42 25.97 6.41
CA ARG A 67 -3.07 26.27 5.91
C ARG A 67 -2.70 27.74 6.07
N ASN A 68 -3.56 28.65 5.60
CA ASN A 68 -3.27 30.08 5.63
C ASN A 68 -3.08 30.58 7.08
N TYR A 69 -3.90 30.09 8.01
CA TYR A 69 -3.75 30.41 9.44
C TYR A 69 -2.49 29.80 10.05
N ALA A 70 -2.09 28.60 9.62
CA ALA A 70 -0.88 27.93 10.07
C ALA A 70 0.40 28.61 9.58
N ILE A 71 0.39 29.14 8.35
CA ILE A 71 1.48 29.93 7.75
C ILE A 71 1.68 31.22 8.55
N ILE A 72 0.61 31.98 8.80
CA ILE A 72 0.68 33.23 9.58
C ILE A 72 1.24 33.00 10.99
N ARG A 73 0.98 31.82 11.58
CA ARG A 73 1.43 31.47 12.94
C ARG A 73 2.77 30.70 12.99
N ASN A 74 3.47 30.55 11.85
CA ASN A 74 4.71 29.77 11.73
C ASN A 74 4.61 28.34 12.31
N GLN A 75 3.42 27.72 12.27
CA GLN A 75 3.21 26.34 12.74
C GLN A 75 3.29 25.30 11.61
N ASN A 76 3.61 25.72 10.39
CA ASN A 76 3.54 24.88 9.20
C ASN A 76 4.40 23.60 9.32
N HIS A 77 5.64 23.74 9.81
CA HIS A 77 6.52 22.60 10.05
C HIS A 77 5.90 21.56 10.98
N LYS A 78 5.26 21.99 12.08
CA LYS A 78 4.63 21.04 13.03
C LYS A 78 3.45 20.29 12.41
N ILE A 79 2.70 20.94 11.53
CA ILE A 79 1.59 20.28 10.80
C ILE A 79 2.16 19.23 9.83
N LEU A 80 3.18 19.60 9.05
CA LEU A 80 3.84 18.67 8.14
C LEU A 80 4.44 17.46 8.85
N THR A 81 5.15 17.66 9.97
CA THR A 81 5.70 16.54 10.76
C THR A 81 4.59 15.61 11.27
N LYS A 82 3.47 16.16 11.74
CA LYS A 82 2.32 15.35 12.18
C LYS A 82 1.66 14.60 11.04
N LEU A 83 1.57 15.20 9.85
CA LEU A 83 1.08 14.54 8.65
C LEU A 83 1.98 13.38 8.22
N ILE A 84 3.30 13.57 8.22
CA ILE A 84 4.27 12.50 7.94
C ILE A 84 4.07 11.34 8.91
N ALA A 85 4.01 11.64 10.22
CA ALA A 85 3.81 10.62 11.25
C ALA A 85 2.46 9.89 11.08
N LEU A 86 1.39 10.62 10.72
CA LEU A 86 0.08 10.03 10.46
C LEU A 86 0.09 9.08 9.26
N ILE A 87 0.72 9.49 8.15
CA ILE A 87 0.85 8.65 6.94
C ILE A 87 1.61 7.36 7.26
N ILE A 88 2.75 7.47 7.94
CA ILE A 88 3.56 6.31 8.34
C ILE A 88 2.74 5.37 9.23
N LEU A 89 2.05 5.92 10.24
CA LEU A 89 1.22 5.13 11.16
C LEU A 89 0.07 4.42 10.42
N ASN A 90 -0.61 5.12 9.51
CA ASN A 90 -1.69 4.58 8.71
C ASN A 90 -1.19 3.40 7.86
N TRP A 91 -0.03 3.51 7.21
CA TRP A 91 0.56 2.39 6.47
C TRP A 91 0.93 1.21 7.36
N LEU A 92 1.53 1.47 8.52
CA LEU A 92 1.83 0.41 9.50
C LEU A 92 0.55 -0.33 9.93
N LEU A 93 -0.53 0.40 10.18
CA LEU A 93 -1.84 -0.18 10.51
C LEU A 93 -2.38 -1.04 9.35
N LEU A 94 -2.27 -0.57 8.11
CA LEU A 94 -2.71 -1.34 6.95
C LEU A 94 -1.93 -2.65 6.81
N TYR A 95 -0.60 -2.60 6.82
CA TYR A 95 0.22 -3.80 6.64
C TYR A 95 0.06 -4.79 7.79
N THR A 96 0.03 -4.31 9.04
CA THR A 96 -0.18 -5.20 10.20
C THR A 96 -1.55 -5.86 10.17
N SER A 97 -2.61 -5.11 9.80
CA SER A 97 -3.96 -5.68 9.65
C SER A 97 -4.09 -6.62 8.45
N LEU A 98 -3.34 -6.41 7.38
CA LEU A 98 -3.30 -7.30 6.22
C LEU A 98 -2.58 -8.63 6.50
N LEU A 99 -1.53 -8.59 7.33
CA LEU A 99 -0.78 -9.79 7.73
C LEU A 99 -1.47 -10.59 8.84
N LEU A 100 -2.29 -9.94 9.67
CA LEU A 100 -2.97 -10.56 10.81
C LEU A 100 -3.71 -11.87 10.44
N PRO A 101 -4.53 -11.93 9.37
CA PRO A 101 -5.26 -13.14 9.00
C PRO A 101 -4.34 -14.34 8.70
N PHE A 102 -3.14 -14.09 8.15
CA PHE A 102 -2.16 -15.14 7.87
C PHE A 102 -1.57 -15.72 9.15
N MET A 103 -1.32 -14.87 10.15
CA MET A 103 -0.86 -15.28 11.47
C MET A 103 -1.95 -16.07 12.21
N PHE A 104 -3.19 -15.61 12.19
CA PHE A 104 -4.31 -16.28 12.88
C PHE A 104 -4.63 -17.67 12.31
N LEU A 105 -4.42 -17.86 11.00
CA LEU A 105 -4.69 -19.12 10.31
C LEU A 105 -3.46 -20.03 10.18
N ASN A 106 -2.33 -19.68 10.84
CA ASN A 106 -1.06 -20.41 10.78
C ASN A 106 -0.62 -20.76 9.34
N LYS A 107 -0.83 -19.84 8.40
CA LYS A 107 -0.44 -20.04 7.01
C LYS A 107 1.03 -19.65 6.82
N PRO A 108 1.86 -20.49 6.17
CA PRO A 108 3.26 -20.13 5.92
C PRO A 108 3.35 -18.97 4.92
N PHE A 109 4.13 -17.94 5.24
CA PHE A 109 4.25 -16.74 4.42
C PHE A 109 5.02 -16.97 3.11
N PHE A 110 6.06 -17.80 3.12
CA PHE A 110 6.95 -17.98 1.96
C PHE A 110 7.18 -19.47 1.74
N ILE A 111 6.80 -19.99 0.57
CA ILE A 111 6.83 -21.45 0.28
C ILE A 111 7.50 -21.73 -1.07
N LEU A 112 7.24 -20.90 -2.07
CA LEU A 112 7.65 -21.12 -3.47
C LEU A 112 9.08 -20.71 -3.76
N GLY A 113 9.66 -19.81 -2.96
CA GLY A 113 10.97 -19.24 -3.17
C GLY A 113 11.75 -19.07 -1.87
N LYS A 114 12.97 -18.53 -1.96
CA LYS A 114 13.81 -18.28 -0.79
C LYS A 114 13.20 -17.18 0.07
N ILE A 115 13.10 -17.43 1.37
CA ILE A 115 12.52 -16.50 2.35
C ILE A 115 13.16 -15.09 2.26
N ASN A 116 14.48 -15.02 2.13
CA ASN A 116 15.21 -13.74 2.06
C ASN A 116 14.78 -12.90 0.85
N ASP A 117 14.66 -13.51 -0.33
CA ASP A 117 14.25 -12.82 -1.55
C ASP A 117 12.81 -12.34 -1.41
N GLY A 118 11.97 -13.15 -0.77
CA GLY A 118 10.58 -12.81 -0.51
C GLY A 118 10.40 -11.61 0.43
N ILE A 119 11.11 -11.62 1.55
CA ILE A 119 11.14 -10.48 2.48
C ILE A 119 11.67 -9.23 1.78
N PHE A 120 12.72 -9.37 0.97
CA PHE A 120 13.32 -8.26 0.26
C PHE A 120 12.34 -7.59 -0.72
N ILE A 121 11.60 -8.38 -1.51
CA ILE A 121 10.58 -7.86 -2.43
C ILE A 121 9.49 -7.10 -1.66
N VAL A 122 8.97 -7.69 -0.58
CA VAL A 122 7.94 -7.05 0.24
C VAL A 122 8.45 -5.73 0.83
N LEU A 123 9.70 -5.69 1.32
CA LEU A 123 10.29 -4.47 1.87
C LEU A 123 10.48 -3.38 0.81
N ILE A 124 10.95 -3.73 -0.40
CA ILE A 124 11.06 -2.78 -1.52
C ILE A 124 9.69 -2.20 -1.84
N HIS A 125 8.69 -3.06 -1.96
CA HIS A 125 7.33 -2.64 -2.28
C HIS A 125 6.77 -1.67 -1.24
N ILE A 126 6.85 -2.02 0.05
CA ILE A 126 6.45 -1.16 1.16
C ILE A 126 7.17 0.19 1.09
N PHE A 127 8.48 0.17 0.82
CA PHE A 127 9.30 1.36 0.74
C PHE A 127 8.87 2.29 -0.41
N ILE A 128 8.62 1.74 -1.60
CA ILE A 128 8.14 2.51 -2.77
C ILE A 128 6.78 3.13 -2.47
N VAL A 129 5.84 2.34 -1.96
CA VAL A 129 4.50 2.79 -1.60
C VAL A 129 4.55 3.90 -0.54
N LEU A 130 5.45 3.78 0.44
CA LEU A 130 5.65 4.81 1.46
C LEU A 130 6.21 6.11 0.85
N ILE A 131 7.23 6.03 -0.02
CA ILE A 131 7.77 7.20 -0.72
C ILE A 131 6.69 7.91 -1.52
N LEU A 132 5.90 7.16 -2.28
CA LEU A 132 4.79 7.69 -3.07
C LEU A 132 3.74 8.38 -2.19
N SER A 133 3.46 7.82 -1.02
CA SER A 133 2.54 8.42 -0.05
C SER A 133 3.11 9.70 0.56
N LEU A 134 4.41 9.74 0.85
CA LEU A 134 5.07 10.95 1.34
C LEU A 134 5.13 12.04 0.26
N LEU A 135 5.21 11.68 -1.02
CA LEU A 135 5.08 12.64 -2.12
C LEU A 135 3.70 13.32 -2.13
N LEU A 136 2.64 12.63 -1.70
CA LEU A 136 1.31 13.23 -1.56
C LEU A 136 1.27 14.37 -0.55
N ILE A 137 2.25 14.52 0.35
CA ILE A 137 2.31 15.67 1.26
C ILE A 137 2.36 16.99 0.48
N LYS A 138 2.96 17.01 -0.72
CA LYS A 138 2.96 18.18 -1.61
C LYS A 138 1.56 18.64 -2.01
N VAL A 139 0.54 17.80 -1.88
CA VAL A 139 -0.87 18.17 -2.04
C VAL A 139 -1.28 19.31 -1.10
N TYR A 140 -0.68 19.39 0.08
CA TYR A 140 -0.95 20.46 1.05
C TYR A 140 -0.60 21.86 0.49
N GLU A 141 0.40 21.93 -0.40
CA GLU A 141 0.88 23.17 -1.00
C GLU A 141 0.33 23.38 -2.42
N SER A 142 -0.05 22.31 -3.10
CA SER A 142 -0.53 22.31 -4.48
C SER A 142 -1.91 22.96 -4.66
N SER A 143 -2.08 23.65 -5.79
CA SER A 143 -3.38 24.13 -6.29
C SER A 143 -4.21 23.03 -6.95
N ASN A 144 -3.57 21.97 -7.45
CA ASN A 144 -4.22 20.82 -8.07
C ASN A 144 -3.86 19.52 -7.32
N PRO A 145 -4.63 19.17 -6.26
CA PRO A 145 -4.37 17.99 -5.44
C PRO A 145 -4.57 16.68 -6.22
N TYR A 146 -5.52 16.66 -7.15
CA TYR A 146 -5.94 15.46 -7.88
C TYR A 146 -4.93 15.04 -8.96
N PHE A 147 -4.24 16.00 -9.57
CA PHE A 147 -3.18 15.67 -10.54
C PHE A 147 -2.04 14.88 -9.89
N LEU A 148 -1.63 15.25 -8.67
CA LEU A 148 -0.55 14.57 -7.96
C LEU A 148 -0.99 13.17 -7.50
N LEU A 149 -2.23 13.03 -7.05
CA LEU A 149 -2.85 11.73 -6.78
C LEU A 149 -2.86 10.82 -8.01
N PHE A 150 -3.33 11.33 -9.15
CA PHE A 150 -3.35 10.59 -10.42
C PHE A 150 -1.95 10.11 -10.81
N LEU A 151 -0.95 10.98 -10.70
CA LEU A 151 0.44 10.65 -11.01
C LEU A 151 0.99 9.56 -10.08
N VAL A 152 0.69 9.64 -8.78
CA VAL A 152 1.08 8.60 -7.80
C VAL A 152 0.47 7.25 -8.13
N ILE A 153 -0.84 7.21 -8.44
CA ILE A 153 -1.54 5.99 -8.86
C ILE A 153 -0.93 5.43 -10.14
N LEU A 154 -0.66 6.28 -11.14
CA LEU A 154 -0.04 5.85 -12.39
C LEU A 154 1.34 5.23 -12.16
N ILE A 155 2.17 5.83 -11.30
CA ILE A 155 3.50 5.31 -10.98
C ILE A 155 3.41 3.95 -10.29
N ILE A 156 2.59 3.79 -9.24
CA ILE A 156 2.51 2.52 -8.52
C ILE A 156 1.98 1.40 -9.42
N THR A 157 0.97 1.69 -10.24
CA THR A 157 0.42 0.71 -11.19
C THR A 157 1.48 0.31 -12.23
N THR A 158 2.22 1.28 -12.77
CA THR A 158 3.31 1.01 -13.72
C THR A 158 4.41 0.18 -13.08
N TYR A 159 4.84 0.52 -11.86
CA TYR A 159 5.81 -0.24 -11.08
C TYR A 159 5.36 -1.70 -10.92
N HIS A 160 4.12 -1.91 -10.47
CA HIS A 160 3.59 -3.23 -10.20
C HIS A 160 3.59 -4.12 -11.47
N PHE A 161 3.06 -3.60 -12.59
CA PHE A 161 2.92 -4.41 -13.82
C PHE A 161 4.20 -4.52 -14.66
N SER A 162 5.10 -3.53 -14.58
CA SER A 162 6.28 -3.48 -15.45
C SER A 162 7.54 -4.00 -14.76
N ILE A 163 7.68 -3.78 -13.45
CA ILE A 163 8.89 -4.11 -12.70
C ILE A 163 8.60 -5.29 -11.77
N GLU A 164 7.58 -5.18 -10.93
CA GLU A 164 7.35 -6.17 -9.89
C GLU A 164 6.93 -7.53 -10.47
N LYS A 165 5.85 -7.56 -11.26
CA LYS A 165 5.37 -8.81 -11.87
C LYS A 165 6.32 -9.40 -12.91
N ARG A 166 7.03 -8.57 -13.67
CA ARG A 166 7.87 -9.03 -14.79
C ARG A 166 9.31 -9.33 -14.43
N ILE A 167 9.83 -8.73 -13.35
CA ILE A 167 11.26 -8.80 -13.00
C ILE A 167 11.43 -9.34 -11.58
N LEU A 168 10.80 -8.72 -10.58
CA LEU A 168 11.03 -9.08 -9.18
C LEU A 168 10.44 -10.45 -8.80
N LEU A 169 9.21 -10.75 -9.21
CA LEU A 169 8.58 -12.04 -8.89
C LEU A 169 9.29 -13.25 -9.54
N PRO A 170 9.71 -13.21 -10.82
CA PRO A 170 10.49 -14.30 -11.42
C PRO A 170 11.84 -14.55 -10.73
N LEU A 171 12.45 -13.52 -10.13
CA LEU A 171 13.67 -13.69 -9.33
C LEU A 171 13.41 -14.45 -8.02
N TYR A 172 12.22 -14.30 -7.44
CA TYR A 172 11.83 -15.03 -6.24
C TYR A 172 11.51 -16.51 -6.52
N SER A 173 10.76 -16.79 -7.58
CA SER A 173 10.44 -18.16 -7.98
C SER A 173 10.12 -18.26 -9.48
N GLN A 174 10.58 -19.35 -10.11
CA GLN A 174 10.27 -19.67 -11.50
C GLN A 174 8.76 -19.84 -11.75
N PHE A 175 7.98 -20.10 -10.70
CA PHE A 175 6.53 -20.15 -10.79
C PHE A 175 5.91 -18.84 -11.31
N PHE A 176 6.60 -17.71 -11.12
CA PHE A 176 6.16 -16.40 -11.62
C PHE A 176 6.73 -16.05 -13.00
N ASP A 177 7.65 -16.85 -13.54
CA ASP A 177 8.20 -16.64 -14.89
C ASP A 177 7.15 -17.02 -15.95
N PRO A 178 6.71 -16.08 -16.82
CA PRO A 178 5.74 -16.36 -17.88
C PRO A 178 6.17 -17.48 -18.83
N LEU A 179 7.47 -17.60 -19.13
CA LEU A 179 7.99 -18.62 -20.04
C LEU A 179 7.96 -20.00 -19.39
N TRP A 180 8.29 -20.07 -18.09
CA TRP A 180 8.23 -21.31 -17.33
C TRP A 180 6.78 -21.78 -17.18
N ARG A 181 5.85 -20.87 -16.86
CA ARG A 181 4.40 -21.18 -16.79
C ARG A 181 3.86 -21.67 -18.12
N ALA A 182 4.23 -21.01 -19.23
CA ALA A 182 3.80 -21.41 -20.57
C ALA A 182 4.30 -22.82 -20.93
N LYS A 183 5.56 -23.14 -20.61
CA LYS A 183 6.13 -24.47 -20.86
C LYS A 183 5.44 -25.57 -20.05
N HIS A 184 5.03 -25.28 -18.82
CA HIS A 184 4.40 -26.24 -17.90
C HIS A 184 2.86 -26.18 -17.91
N HIS A 185 2.27 -25.42 -18.83
CA HIS A 185 0.81 -25.28 -18.98
C HIS A 185 0.12 -24.81 -17.68
N ILE A 186 0.82 -23.97 -16.89
CA ILE A 186 0.31 -23.40 -15.64
C ILE A 186 -0.40 -22.10 -15.98
N TYR A 187 -1.64 -22.26 -16.45
CA TYR A 187 -2.58 -21.16 -16.70
C TYR A 187 -3.38 -20.89 -15.43
N GLY A 188 -3.30 -19.65 -14.97
CA GLY A 188 -3.93 -19.15 -13.76
C GLY A 188 -4.04 -17.66 -13.88
#